data_AF-A0A0D8XJ51-F1
#
_entry.id   AF-A0A0D8XJ51-F1
#
_cell.length_a   1.000
_cell.length_b   1.000
_cell.length_c   1.000
_cell.angle_alpha   90.00
_cell.angle_beta   90.00
_cell.angle_gamma   90.00
#
_symmetry.space_group_name_H-M   'P 1'
#
loop_
_entity.id
_entity.type
_entity.pdbx_description
1 polymer ?
#
loop_
_entity_poly.entity_id
_entity_poly.type
_entity_poly.pdbx_seq_one_letter_code
_entity_poly.pdbx_strand_id
1 'polypeptide(L)'
;MHSGVLKIHSAFKMTDPAALKQIKIQTGVVKRLIKEHACYTKEVEKETQKIEKMKAEAQNEDDEYAIKKAGQVLQETHGMINDTARRCITATEELRKLIDSCTVEECQELNEAKAQIEAALAINAA
;
A
#
# COMPACT_ATOMS: atom_id res chain seq x y z
N MET A 1 62.02 -10.24 18.59
CA MET A 1 61.45 -11.31 17.76
C MET A 1 60.05 -11.63 18.26
N HIS A 2 59.10 -11.69 17.34
CA HIS A 2 57.74 -12.24 17.44
C HIS A 2 56.75 -11.48 18.34
N SER A 3 55.76 -10.78 17.76
CA SER A 3 54.56 -11.29 17.06
C SER A 3 53.39 -11.27 18.05
N GLY A 4 52.24 -10.68 17.80
CA GLY A 4 51.74 -10.07 16.59
C GLY A 4 50.55 -9.16 16.91
N VAL A 5 50.44 -8.11 16.11
CA VAL A 5 49.20 -7.38 15.93
C VAL A 5 48.25 -8.31 15.19
N LEU A 6 47.12 -8.67 15.80
CA LEU A 6 45.95 -9.06 15.01
C LEU A 6 44.74 -8.28 15.50
N LYS A 7 44.49 -7.21 14.75
CA LYS A 7 43.24 -6.46 14.68
C LYS A 7 42.10 -7.40 14.26
N ILE A 8 40.88 -6.87 14.42
CA ILE A 8 39.65 -7.16 13.67
C ILE A 8 39.06 -8.57 13.79
N HIS A 9 38.13 -8.72 14.74
CA HIS A 9 36.86 -9.35 14.40
C HIS A 9 35.79 -8.27 14.51
N SER A 10 35.55 -7.61 13.38
CA SER A 10 34.31 -6.89 13.12
C SER A 10 33.17 -7.79 13.53
N ALA A 11 32.33 -7.35 14.47
CA ALA A 11 31.08 -8.03 14.75
C ALA A 11 30.31 -8.13 13.43
N PHE A 12 30.20 -9.34 12.88
CA PHE A 12 29.37 -9.60 11.72
C PHE A 12 27.95 -9.26 12.16
N LYS A 13 27.42 -8.14 11.66
CA LYS A 13 26.25 -7.47 12.20
C LYS A 13 25.00 -8.12 11.59
N MET A 14 24.79 -9.41 11.91
CA MET A 14 23.63 -10.15 11.42
C MET A 14 22.35 -9.43 11.82
N THR A 15 21.44 -9.27 10.87
CA THR A 15 20.11 -8.73 11.14
C THR A 15 19.40 -9.59 12.17
N ASP A 16 18.79 -8.95 13.17
CA ASP A 16 17.92 -9.63 14.14
C ASP A 16 16.76 -10.37 13.42
N PRO A 17 16.64 -11.70 13.56
CA PRO A 17 15.56 -12.48 12.97
C PRO A 17 14.16 -11.99 13.39
N ALA A 18 14.01 -11.44 14.60
CA ALA A 18 12.73 -10.89 15.04
C ALA A 18 12.36 -9.63 14.25
N ALA A 19 13.34 -8.74 14.03
CA ALA A 19 13.17 -7.56 13.18
C ALA A 19 12.80 -7.94 11.73
N LEU A 20 13.50 -8.91 11.13
CA LEU A 20 13.17 -9.39 9.77
C LEU A 20 11.75 -9.95 9.67
N LYS A 21 11.33 -10.74 10.67
CA LYS A 21 9.97 -11.27 10.73
C LYS A 21 8.94 -10.14 10.79
N GLN A 22 9.20 -9.11 11.60
CA GLN A 22 8.30 -7.97 11.73
C GLN A 22 8.23 -7.14 10.44
N ILE A 23 9.36 -6.92 9.78
CA ILE A 23 9.43 -6.27 8.46
C ILE A 23 8.59 -7.05 7.45
N LYS A 24 8.76 -8.37 7.37
CA LYS A 24 7.98 -9.22 6.46
C LYS A 24 6.47 -9.14 6.71
N ILE A 25 6.06 -9.11 7.98
CA ILE A 25 4.65 -8.98 8.37
C ILE A 25 4.11 -7.61 7.89
N GLN A 26 4.81 -6.52 8.21
CA GLN A 26 4.37 -5.17 7.88
C GLN A 26 4.39 -4.90 6.37
N THR A 27 5.37 -5.42 5.63
CA THR A 27 5.36 -5.46 4.16
C THR A 27 4.10 -6.15 3.63
N GLY A 28 3.68 -7.26 4.26
CA GLY A 28 2.45 -7.95 3.92
C GLY A 28 1.18 -7.13 4.19
N VAL A 29 1.18 -6.27 5.20
CA VAL A 29 0.07 -5.33 5.48
C VAL A 29 0.00 -4.28 4.37
N VAL A 30 1.11 -3.60 4.07
CA VAL A 30 1.20 -2.59 3.00
C VAL A 30 0.76 -3.17 1.66
N LYS A 31 1.26 -4.35 1.29
CA LYS A 31 0.92 -5.04 0.04
C LYS A 31 -0.57 -5.36 -0.10
N ARG A 32 -1.26 -5.69 1.00
CA ARG A 32 -2.71 -5.94 0.99
C ARG A 32 -3.50 -4.66 0.79
N LEU A 33 -3.11 -3.58 1.47
CA LEU A 33 -3.75 -2.27 1.34
C LEU A 33 -3.59 -1.69 -0.08
N ILE A 34 -2.41 -1.85 -0.70
CA ILE A 34 -2.20 -1.49 -2.11
C ILE A 34 -3.20 -2.20 -3.04
N LYS A 35 -3.39 -3.51 -2.84
CA LYS A 35 -4.32 -4.29 -3.65
C LYS A 35 -5.78 -3.91 -3.41
N GLU A 36 -6.13 -3.64 -2.15
CA GLU A 36 -7.47 -3.20 -1.75
C GLU A 36 -7.81 -1.85 -2.40
N HIS A 37 -6.91 -0.88 -2.30
CA HIS A 37 -7.04 0.42 -2.96
C HIS A 37 -7.21 0.28 -4.48
N ALA A 38 -6.38 -0.54 -5.13
CA ALA A 38 -6.48 -0.80 -6.56
C ALA A 38 -7.79 -1.49 -6.96
N CYS A 39 -8.35 -2.33 -6.07
CA CYS A 39 -9.65 -2.96 -6.29
C CYS A 39 -10.78 -1.91 -6.30
N TYR A 40 -10.84 -1.05 -5.28
CA TYR A 40 -11.85 0.01 -5.21
C TYR A 40 -11.71 1.06 -6.30
N THR A 41 -10.49 1.37 -6.72
CA THR A 41 -10.23 2.26 -7.86
C THR A 41 -10.87 1.72 -9.14
N LYS A 42 -10.65 0.43 -9.44
CA LYS A 42 -11.26 -0.23 -10.60
C LYS A 42 -12.78 -0.31 -10.51
N GLU A 43 -13.31 -0.50 -9.30
CA GLU A 43 -14.76 -0.54 -9.07
C GLU A 43 -15.39 0.84 -9.35
N VAL A 44 -14.78 1.91 -8.88
CA VAL A 44 -15.18 3.29 -9.19
C VAL A 44 -15.14 3.55 -10.69
N GLU A 45 -14.08 3.16 -11.39
CA GLU A 45 -13.98 3.32 -12.84
C GLU A 45 -15.13 2.60 -13.57
N LYS A 46 -15.39 1.34 -13.19
CA LYS A 46 -16.45 0.52 -13.79
C LYS A 46 -17.84 1.11 -13.54
N GLU A 47 -18.16 1.48 -12.31
CA GLU A 47 -19.47 2.04 -11.98
C GLU A 47 -19.64 3.44 -12.57
N THR A 48 -18.56 4.23 -12.67
CA THR A 48 -18.58 5.52 -13.40
C THR A 48 -18.95 5.31 -14.86
N GLN A 49 -18.28 4.39 -15.57
CA GLN A 49 -18.59 4.09 -16.97
C GLN A 49 -20.04 3.61 -17.16
N LYS A 50 -20.54 2.79 -16.22
CA LYS A 50 -21.93 2.34 -16.23
C LYS A 50 -22.91 3.50 -16.04
N ILE A 51 -22.63 4.42 -15.11
CA ILE A 51 -23.46 5.62 -14.89
C ILE A 51 -23.46 6.52 -16.13
N GLU A 52 -22.31 6.73 -16.78
CA GLU A 52 -22.25 7.52 -18.02
C GLU A 52 -23.06 6.86 -19.15
N LYS A 53 -23.02 5.53 -19.26
CA LYS A 53 -23.89 4.81 -20.19
C LYS A 53 -25.37 5.00 -19.85
N MET A 54 -25.75 4.88 -18.57
CA MET A 54 -27.14 5.11 -18.14
C MET A 54 -27.60 6.53 -18.48
N LYS A 55 -26.75 7.54 -18.29
CA LYS A 55 -27.06 8.93 -18.67
C LYS A 55 -27.28 9.10 -20.18
N ALA A 56 -26.48 8.43 -21.01
CA ALA A 56 -26.61 8.50 -22.46
C ALA A 56 -27.89 7.82 -22.98
N GLU A 57 -28.38 6.81 -22.26
CA GLU A 57 -29.54 6.00 -22.63
C GLU A 57 -30.84 6.46 -21.95
N ALA A 58 -30.80 7.44 -21.05
CA ALA A 58 -31.95 7.90 -20.28
C ALA A 58 -33.05 8.51 -21.19
N GLN A 59 -34.30 8.08 -20.98
CA GLN A 59 -35.45 8.51 -21.78
C GLN A 59 -36.58 9.10 -20.94
N ASN A 60 -36.58 8.87 -19.62
CA ASN A 60 -37.66 9.26 -18.72
C ASN A 60 -37.15 9.57 -17.31
N GLU A 61 -38.05 10.05 -16.46
CA GLU A 61 -37.74 10.44 -15.07
C GLU A 61 -37.33 9.25 -14.18
N ASP A 62 -37.81 8.03 -14.48
CA ASP A 62 -37.40 6.82 -13.74
C ASP A 62 -35.93 6.48 -13.99
N ASP A 63 -35.44 6.66 -15.23
CA ASP A 63 -34.03 6.50 -15.58
C ASP A 63 -33.16 7.53 -14.82
N GLU A 64 -33.61 8.79 -14.75
CA GLU A 64 -32.92 9.84 -13.99
C GLU A 64 -32.84 9.52 -12.48
N TYR A 65 -33.93 8.98 -11.92
CA TYR A 65 -33.94 8.53 -10.53
C TYR A 65 -32.94 7.38 -10.30
N ALA A 66 -32.89 6.40 -11.22
CA ALA A 66 -31.95 5.30 -11.15
C ALA A 66 -30.49 5.78 -11.25
N ILE A 67 -30.19 6.72 -12.14
CA ILE A 67 -28.86 7.37 -12.27
C ILE A 67 -28.48 8.05 -10.97
N LYS A 68 -29.40 8.82 -10.36
CA LYS A 68 -29.14 9.51 -9.09
C LYS A 68 -28.82 8.52 -7.97
N LYS A 69 -29.53 7.40 -7.91
CA LYS A 69 -29.25 6.33 -6.93
C LYS A 69 -27.92 5.64 -7.18
N ALA A 70 -27.58 5.33 -8.42
CA ALA A 70 -26.28 4.78 -8.76
C ALA A 70 -25.14 5.76 -8.37
N GLY A 71 -25.33 7.06 -8.59
CA GLY A 71 -24.39 8.09 -8.16
C GLY A 71 -24.19 8.15 -6.65
N GLN A 72 -25.25 7.96 -5.84
CA GLN A 72 -25.13 7.88 -4.37
C GLN A 72 -24.27 6.69 -3.93
N VAL A 73 -24.49 5.51 -4.53
CA VAL A 73 -23.70 4.31 -4.24
C VAL A 73 -22.24 4.52 -4.66
N LEU A 74 -21.98 5.13 -5.82
CA LEU A 74 -20.61 5.41 -6.27
C LEU A 74 -19.85 6.31 -5.28
N GLN A 75 -20.53 7.29 -4.65
CA GLN A 75 -19.91 8.13 -3.62
C GLN A 75 -19.49 7.33 -2.38
N GLU A 76 -20.25 6.31 -1.99
CA GLU A 76 -19.86 5.42 -0.89
C GLU A 76 -18.59 4.62 -1.25
N THR A 77 -18.48 4.13 -2.48
CA THR A 77 -17.28 3.44 -2.97
C THR A 77 -16.06 4.36 -3.03
N HIS A 78 -16.22 5.64 -3.41
CA HIS A 78 -15.15 6.65 -3.30
C HIS A 78 -14.67 6.85 -1.86
N GLY A 79 -15.57 6.73 -0.88
CA GLY A 79 -15.21 6.74 0.54
C GLY A 79 -14.20 5.65 0.89
N MET A 80 -14.33 4.46 0.31
CA MET A 80 -13.43 3.32 0.54
C MET A 80 -12.04 3.54 -0.04
N ILE A 81 -11.92 4.22 -1.18
CA ILE A 81 -10.61 4.61 -1.75
C ILE A 81 -9.87 5.53 -0.77
N ASN A 82 -10.56 6.54 -0.23
CA ASN A 82 -9.96 7.46 0.72
C ASN A 82 -9.55 6.78 2.04
N ASP A 83 -10.38 5.87 2.57
CA ASP A 83 -10.04 5.10 3.77
C ASP A 83 -8.82 4.21 3.55
N THR A 84 -8.81 3.45 2.45
CA THR A 84 -7.71 2.54 2.14
C THR A 84 -6.41 3.28 1.86
N ALA A 85 -6.44 4.44 1.19
CA ALA A 85 -5.27 5.30 1.00
C ALA A 85 -4.70 5.77 2.34
N ARG A 86 -5.55 6.28 3.25
CA ARG A 86 -5.12 6.69 4.60
C ARG A 86 -4.49 5.55 5.39
N ARG A 87 -5.11 4.38 5.38
CA ARG A 87 -4.56 3.18 6.04
C ARG A 87 -3.24 2.74 5.41
N CYS A 88 -3.11 2.87 4.08
CA CYS A 88 -1.87 2.57 3.36
C CYS A 88 -0.73 3.53 3.76
N ILE A 89 -1.01 4.83 3.90
CA ILE A 89 -0.05 5.83 4.42
C ILE A 89 0.44 5.42 5.80
N THR A 90 -0.47 5.20 6.75
CA THR A 90 -0.11 4.83 8.13
C THR A 90 0.75 3.56 8.17
N ALA A 91 0.34 2.50 7.46
CA ALA A 91 1.10 1.25 7.41
C ALA A 91 2.49 1.43 6.76
N THR A 92 2.61 2.30 5.77
CA THR A 92 3.88 2.61 5.09
C THR A 92 4.82 3.38 6.02
N GLU A 93 4.29 4.34 6.79
CA GLU A 93 5.07 5.05 7.80
C GLU A 93 5.55 4.14 8.93
N GLU A 94 4.70 3.22 9.40
CA GLU A 94 5.05 2.22 10.41
C GLU A 94 6.16 1.28 9.91
N LEU A 95 6.04 0.78 8.66
CA LEU A 95 7.06 -0.04 8.04
C LEU A 95 8.39 0.72 7.89
N ARG A 96 8.35 1.99 7.50
CA ARG A 96 9.57 2.80 7.37
C ARG A 96 10.24 3.04 8.72
N LYS A 97 9.47 3.40 9.75
CA LYS A 97 9.98 3.55 11.14
C LYS A 97 10.60 2.25 11.66
N LEU A 98 10.00 1.10 11.33
CA LEU A 98 10.55 -0.20 11.70
C LEU A 98 11.90 -0.44 11.02
N ILE A 99 12.01 -0.18 9.72
CA ILE A 99 13.28 -0.32 8.98
C ILE A 99 14.33 0.63 9.55
N ASP A 100 13.99 1.90 9.77
CA ASP A 100 14.92 2.91 10.27
C ASP A 100 15.40 2.63 11.70
N SER A 101 14.57 1.98 12.52
CA SER A 101 14.92 1.63 13.91
C SER A 101 15.74 0.35 14.03
N CYS A 102 15.82 -0.48 12.98
CA CYS A 102 16.56 -1.74 12.98
C CYS A 102 17.85 -1.61 12.15
N THR A 103 18.96 -2.20 12.62
CA THR A 103 20.10 -2.44 11.72
C THR A 103 19.80 -3.71 10.93
N VAL A 104 19.41 -3.55 9.67
CA VAL A 104 19.08 -4.64 8.74
C VAL A 104 20.06 -4.60 7.58
N GLU A 105 20.77 -5.71 7.36
CA GLU A 105 21.58 -5.91 6.16
C GLU A 105 20.70 -6.06 4.92
N GLU A 106 21.24 -5.71 3.75
CA GLU A 106 20.51 -5.81 2.49
C GLU A 106 20.13 -7.27 2.21
N CYS A 107 18.83 -7.56 2.18
CA CYS A 107 18.29 -8.90 1.98
C CYS A 107 16.98 -8.85 1.17
N GLN A 108 16.44 -10.03 0.83
CA GLN A 108 15.20 -10.11 0.07
C GLN A 108 14.03 -9.42 0.77
N GLU A 109 13.85 -9.63 2.08
CA GLU A 109 12.76 -9.03 2.86
C GLU A 109 12.84 -7.49 2.88
N LEU A 110 14.04 -6.94 3.02
CA LEU A 110 14.24 -5.49 2.99
C LEU A 110 13.98 -4.93 1.59
N ASN A 111 14.44 -5.61 0.54
CA ASN A 111 14.17 -5.22 -0.85
C ASN A 111 12.67 -5.24 -1.17
N GLU A 112 11.96 -6.28 -0.73
CA GLU A 112 10.51 -6.37 -0.87
C GLU A 112 9.82 -5.24 -0.10
N ALA A 113 10.26 -4.94 1.12
CA ALA A 113 9.72 -3.83 1.91
C ALA A 113 9.88 -2.48 1.20
N LYS A 114 11.09 -2.16 0.72
CA LYS A 114 11.39 -0.96 -0.05
C LYS A 114 10.51 -0.87 -1.31
N ALA A 115 10.38 -1.97 -2.06
CA ALA A 115 9.53 -2.01 -3.25
C ALA A 115 8.06 -1.75 -2.93
N GLN A 116 7.53 -2.26 -1.81
CA GLN A 116 6.15 -1.98 -1.40
C GLN A 116 5.98 -0.55 -0.88
N ILE A 117 6.99 0.04 -0.22
CA ILE A 117 6.96 1.45 0.17
C ILE A 117 6.84 2.34 -1.08
N GLU A 118 7.69 2.12 -2.10
CA GLU A 118 7.62 2.88 -3.36
C GLU A 118 6.26 2.72 -4.05
N ALA A 119 5.73 1.49 -4.12
CA ALA A 119 4.42 1.24 -4.68
C ALA A 119 3.29 1.93 -3.89
N ALA A 120 3.38 2.00 -2.56
CA ALA A 120 2.43 2.73 -1.73
C ALA A 120 2.53 4.25 -1.90
N LEU A 121 3.74 4.80 -2.07
CA LEU A 121 3.92 6.23 -2.35
C LEU A 121 3.28 6.64 -3.68
N ALA A 122 3.33 5.78 -4.70
CA ALA A 122 2.67 6.02 -5.98
C ALA A 122 1.14 6.14 -5.87
N ILE A 123 0.51 5.49 -4.89
CA ILE A 123 -0.93 5.63 -4.62
C ILE A 123 -1.27 7.03 -4.12
N ASN A 124 -0.42 7.60 -3.27
CA ASN A 124 -0.70 8.89 -2.62
C ASN A 124 -0.35 10.11 -3.49
N ALA A 125 0.39 9.89 -4.58
CA ALA A 125 0.75 10.94 -5.53
C ALA A 125 -0.27 11.10 -6.67
N ALA A 126 -1.23 10.19 -6.78
CA ALA A 126 -2.32 10.17 -7.77
C ALA A 126 -3.57 10.87 -7.25
#